data_AF-A0A5U1UHL4-F1
#
_entry.id   AF-A0A5U1UHL4-F1
#
_cell.length_a   1.000
_cell.length_b   1.000
_cell.length_c   1.000
_cell.angle_alpha   90.00
_cell.angle_beta   90.00
_cell.angle_gamma   90.00
#
_symmetry.space_group_name_H-M   'P 1'
#
loop_
_entity.id
_entity.type
_entity.pdbx_description
1 polymer ?
#
loop_
_entity_poly.entity_id
_entity_poly.type
_entity_poly.pdbx_seq_one_letter_code
_entity_poly.pdbx_strand_id
1 'polypeptide(L)'
;SMLKGYNKFVVQYATDAMTTQGKGQARGSDGSSSFTEELDGTKINYANKVINNNGDMWRILDHGAISLGDKWDLMYVGMYQNIDWDNNLGTEWWTVGVRPMYKWTPIMSTLLEVGYDNVKSQQTGDRNNQYKITLAQQWQAGDSIWSRPAIRIFATYAKWDEKWGYIKDGDNISRYAAATNSGISTNSRGDSDEWTFGAQMEIWW
;
A
#
# COMPACT_ATOMS: atom_id res chain seq x y z
N SER A 1 -24.25 23.17 10.33
CA SER A 1 -23.49 22.23 9.48
C SER A 1 -23.43 20.88 10.19
N MET A 2 -23.98 19.81 9.63
CA MET A 2 -24.14 18.52 10.33
C MET A 2 -22.86 17.67 10.43
N LEU A 3 -21.79 18.03 9.70
CA LEU A 3 -20.49 17.35 9.73
C LEU A 3 -19.38 18.40 9.69
N LYS A 4 -18.41 18.34 10.62
CA LYS A 4 -17.21 19.19 10.60
C LYS A 4 -16.06 18.39 9.99
N GLY A 5 -15.42 18.88 8.94
CA GLY A 5 -14.33 18.17 8.28
C GLY A 5 -14.27 18.40 6.78
N TYR A 6 -13.67 17.44 6.07
CA TYR A 6 -13.55 17.47 4.61
C TYR A 6 -13.74 16.08 3.99
N ASN A 7 -14.06 16.09 2.70
CA ASN A 7 -13.96 14.98 1.78
C ASN A 7 -13.09 15.44 0.59
N LYS A 8 -12.25 14.54 0.06
CA LYS A 8 -11.42 14.76 -1.11
C LYS A 8 -11.62 13.61 -2.08
N PHE A 9 -12.22 13.93 -3.22
CA PHE A 9 -12.29 13.06 -4.39
C PHE A 9 -11.16 13.41 -5.36
N VAL A 10 -10.39 12.41 -5.75
CA VAL A 10 -9.19 12.54 -6.58
C VAL A 10 -9.27 11.55 -7.74
N VAL A 11 -9.05 12.04 -8.96
CA VAL A 11 -8.86 11.23 -10.16
C VAL A 11 -7.50 11.58 -10.75
N GLN A 12 -6.68 10.57 -11.00
CA GLN A 12 -5.37 10.73 -11.64
C GLN A 12 -5.24 9.75 -12.78
N TYR A 13 -4.61 10.22 -13.85
CA TYR A 13 -4.16 9.42 -14.98
C TYR A 13 -2.67 9.69 -15.20
N ALA A 14 -1.89 8.65 -15.41
CA ALA A 14 -0.46 8.74 -15.72
C ALA A 14 -0.12 7.81 -16.87
N THR A 15 0.88 8.20 -17.67
CA THR A 15 1.34 7.47 -18.85
C THR A 15 2.83 7.14 -18.76
N ASP A 16 3.19 5.96 -19.26
CA ASP A 16 4.55 5.48 -19.46
C ASP A 16 5.47 5.73 -18.26
N ALA A 17 6.51 6.55 -18.43
CA ALA A 17 7.52 6.87 -17.42
C ALA A 17 6.94 7.42 -16.10
N MET A 18 5.69 7.88 -16.08
CA MET A 18 5.04 8.40 -14.87
C MET A 18 4.36 7.30 -14.02
N THR A 19 4.22 6.08 -14.56
CA THR A 19 3.47 4.98 -13.92
C THR A 19 4.26 4.32 -12.78
N THR A 20 5.57 4.08 -12.94
CA THR A 20 6.40 3.39 -11.92
C THR A 20 6.40 4.14 -10.59
N GLN A 21 6.60 5.46 -10.60
CA GLN A 21 6.59 6.24 -9.36
C GLN A 21 5.16 6.66 -8.97
N GLY A 22 4.30 6.96 -9.96
CA GLY A 22 2.86 7.12 -9.78
C GLY A 22 2.43 8.33 -8.94
N LYS A 23 3.30 9.32 -8.72
CA LYS A 23 3.07 10.51 -7.88
C LYS A 23 3.73 11.79 -8.46
N GLY A 24 3.90 11.83 -9.79
CA GLY A 24 4.33 13.05 -10.50
C GLY A 24 5.82 13.15 -10.86
N GLN A 25 6.63 12.10 -10.65
CA GLN A 25 8.01 12.08 -11.13
C GLN A 25 8.22 11.02 -12.22
N ALA A 26 8.96 11.37 -13.28
CA ALA A 26 9.28 10.46 -14.35
C ALA A 26 10.36 9.42 -13.94
N ARG A 27 10.24 8.21 -14.50
CA ARG A 27 11.19 7.09 -14.42
C ARG A 27 11.47 6.54 -15.83
N GLY A 28 12.09 7.36 -16.68
CA GLY A 28 12.24 7.07 -18.12
C GLY A 28 13.23 5.94 -18.48
N SER A 29 14.06 5.51 -17.54
CA SER A 29 15.00 4.39 -17.72
C SER A 29 14.69 3.21 -16.79
N ASP A 30 13.44 3.10 -16.33
CA ASP A 30 13.00 2.01 -15.45
C ASP A 30 13.12 0.67 -16.17
N GLY A 31 13.68 -0.33 -15.48
CA GLY A 31 13.88 -1.68 -16.04
C GLY A 31 15.13 -1.84 -16.93
N SER A 32 15.99 -0.83 -17.04
CA SER A 32 17.32 -0.98 -17.63
C SER A 32 18.19 -1.90 -16.79
N SER A 33 18.97 -2.76 -17.44
CA SER A 33 19.97 -3.61 -16.78
C SER A 33 21.16 -3.84 -17.71
N SER A 34 22.27 -4.30 -17.16
CA SER A 34 23.47 -4.65 -17.89
C SER A 34 24.16 -5.84 -17.24
N PHE A 35 24.97 -6.55 -18.01
CA PHE A 35 25.92 -7.51 -17.48
C PHE A 35 27.28 -7.31 -18.16
N THR A 36 28.34 -7.73 -17.47
CA THR A 36 29.70 -7.71 -17.99
C THR A 36 30.19 -9.14 -18.05
N GLU A 37 30.73 -9.53 -19.19
CA GLU A 37 31.46 -10.79 -19.33
C GLU A 37 32.95 -10.49 -19.57
N GLU A 38 33.81 -11.43 -19.19
CA GLU A 38 35.24 -11.35 -19.44
C GLU A 38 35.62 -12.44 -20.45
N LEU A 39 36.11 -12.02 -21.62
CA LEU A 39 36.59 -12.91 -22.68
C LEU A 39 38.05 -12.56 -22.96
N ASP A 40 38.94 -13.52 -22.77
CA ASP A 40 40.39 -13.39 -22.97
C ASP A 40 41.00 -12.15 -22.28
N GLY A 41 40.57 -11.87 -21.03
CA GLY A 41 41.05 -10.74 -20.23
C GLY A 41 40.46 -9.38 -20.62
N THR A 42 39.56 -9.32 -21.59
CA THR A 42 38.82 -8.11 -21.99
C THR A 42 37.41 -8.13 -21.41
N LYS A 43 37.04 -7.05 -20.70
CA LYS A 43 35.67 -6.88 -20.17
C LYS A 43 34.76 -6.27 -21.22
N ILE A 44 33.71 -6.99 -21.58
CA ILE A 44 32.70 -6.56 -22.54
C ILE A 44 31.41 -6.26 -21.77
N ASN A 45 30.86 -5.06 -21.95
CA ASN A 45 29.65 -4.63 -21.27
C ASN A 45 28.46 -4.70 -22.23
N TYR A 46 27.40 -5.40 -21.81
CA TYR A 46 26.16 -5.52 -22.57
C TYR A 46 25.05 -4.77 -21.85
N ALA A 47 24.42 -3.84 -22.56
CA ALA A 47 23.16 -3.25 -22.12
C ALA A 47 22.01 -4.16 -22.54
N ASN A 48 21.29 -4.71 -21.57
CA ASN A 48 20.11 -5.52 -21.85
C ASN A 48 18.99 -4.64 -22.41
N LYS A 49 18.08 -5.24 -23.17
CA LYS A 49 16.84 -4.59 -23.57
C LYS A 49 16.04 -4.22 -22.32
N VAL A 50 15.57 -2.98 -22.25
CA VAL A 50 14.82 -2.43 -21.13
C VAL A 50 13.48 -3.15 -20.98
N ILE A 51 13.18 -3.69 -19.79
CA ILE A 51 11.84 -4.13 -19.41
C ILE A 51 11.09 -2.90 -18.90
N ASN A 52 10.58 -2.11 -19.86
CA ASN A 52 10.08 -0.75 -19.61
C ASN A 52 8.76 -0.71 -18.82
N ASN A 53 8.30 0.50 -18.55
CA ASN A 53 7.05 0.84 -17.85
C ASN A 53 6.03 1.50 -18.77
N ASN A 54 6.06 1.20 -20.07
CA ASN A 54 5.06 1.70 -21.01
C ASN A 54 3.69 1.14 -20.65
N GLY A 55 2.66 1.96 -20.87
CA GLY A 55 1.28 1.70 -20.47
C GLY A 55 0.72 2.86 -19.67
N ASP A 56 -0.31 2.60 -18.87
CA ASP A 56 -1.01 3.64 -18.14
C ASP A 56 -1.34 3.27 -16.69
N MET A 57 -1.64 4.31 -15.90
CA MET A 57 -2.12 4.17 -14.55
C MET A 57 -3.34 5.03 -14.32
N TRP A 58 -4.42 4.40 -13.87
CA TRP A 58 -5.58 5.07 -13.29
C TRP A 58 -5.56 4.99 -11.78
N ARG A 59 -5.85 6.12 -11.12
CA ARG A 59 -6.12 6.15 -9.67
C ARG A 59 -7.38 6.95 -9.40
N ILE A 60 -8.34 6.33 -8.73
CA ILE A 60 -9.55 6.97 -8.22
C ILE A 60 -9.51 6.81 -6.71
N LEU A 61 -9.48 7.91 -5.98
CA LEU A 61 -9.30 7.93 -4.54
C LEU A 61 -10.33 8.88 -3.92
N ASP A 62 -11.10 8.38 -2.97
CA ASP A 62 -11.94 9.18 -2.11
C ASP A 62 -11.48 8.99 -0.66
N HIS A 63 -11.17 10.08 0.02
CA HIS A 63 -10.76 10.03 1.42
C HIS A 63 -11.20 11.28 2.18
N GLY A 64 -11.34 11.15 3.48
CA GLY A 64 -11.82 12.27 4.28
C GLY A 64 -11.59 12.09 5.77
N ALA A 65 -11.86 13.18 6.47
CA ALA A 65 -11.91 13.21 7.92
C ALA A 65 -13.11 14.06 8.33
N ILE A 66 -14.02 13.48 9.11
CA ILE A 66 -15.25 14.13 9.55
C ILE A 66 -15.51 13.87 11.03
N SER A 67 -16.16 14.82 11.70
CA SER A 67 -16.71 14.65 13.04
C SER A 67 -18.20 14.33 12.98
N LEU A 68 -18.60 13.26 13.67
CA LEU A 68 -19.96 12.77 13.80
C LEU A 68 -20.49 13.11 15.20
N GLY A 69 -21.01 14.34 15.38
CA GLY A 69 -21.39 14.86 16.69
C GLY A 69 -20.18 15.16 17.58
N ASP A 70 -20.36 15.10 18.90
CA ASP A 70 -19.33 15.55 19.86
C ASP A 70 -18.31 14.47 20.22
N LYS A 71 -18.70 13.19 20.08
CA LYS A 71 -17.95 12.06 20.64
C LYS A 71 -17.22 11.22 19.59
N TRP A 72 -17.44 11.47 18.31
CA TRP A 72 -16.89 10.66 17.24
C TRP A 72 -16.18 11.51 16.19
N ASP A 73 -14.95 11.15 15.89
CA ASP A 73 -14.29 11.51 14.63
C ASP A 73 -14.10 10.26 13.78
N LEU A 74 -14.04 10.43 12.47
CA LEU A 74 -13.88 9.35 11.51
C LEU A 74 -12.90 9.79 10.42
N MET A 75 -11.90 8.96 10.16
CA MET A 75 -11.16 8.98 8.90
C MET A 75 -11.55 7.78 8.04
N TYR A 76 -11.51 7.95 6.73
CA TYR A 76 -11.79 6.88 5.79
C TYR A 76 -10.99 7.03 4.49
N VAL A 77 -10.81 5.92 3.80
CA VAL A 77 -10.23 5.85 2.45
C VAL A 77 -10.97 4.79 1.64
N GLY A 78 -11.22 5.10 0.38
CA GLY A 78 -11.54 4.15 -0.67
C GLY A 78 -10.68 4.48 -1.88
N MET A 79 -9.91 3.52 -2.37
CA MET A 79 -9.06 3.73 -3.53
C MET A 79 -9.11 2.53 -4.46
N TYR A 80 -9.23 2.86 -5.74
CA TYR A 80 -8.91 1.99 -6.86
C TYR A 80 -7.66 2.51 -7.54
N GLN A 81 -6.70 1.62 -7.80
CA GLN A 81 -5.54 1.90 -8.60
C GLN A 81 -5.31 0.76 -9.59
N ASN A 82 -5.21 1.09 -10.88
CA ASN A 82 -4.84 0.13 -11.91
C ASN A 82 -3.55 0.65 -12.56
N ILE A 83 -2.49 -0.14 -12.50
CA ILE A 83 -1.28 0.04 -13.31
C ILE A 83 -1.37 -1.02 -14.39
N ASP A 84 -1.66 -0.60 -15.61
CA ASP A 84 -1.75 -1.44 -16.80
C ASP A 84 -0.49 -1.21 -17.63
N TRP A 85 0.46 -2.14 -17.55
CA TRP A 85 1.68 -2.07 -18.35
C TRP A 85 1.56 -2.94 -19.59
N ASP A 86 2.12 -2.47 -20.70
CA ASP A 86 2.13 -3.20 -21.99
C ASP A 86 2.78 -4.58 -21.88
N ASN A 87 3.73 -4.74 -20.95
CA ASN A 87 4.42 -6.00 -20.67
C ASN A 87 3.65 -6.94 -19.73
N ASN A 88 2.43 -6.56 -19.31
CA ASN A 88 1.55 -7.27 -18.39
C ASN A 88 2.12 -7.50 -16.98
N LEU A 89 3.11 -6.72 -16.54
CA LEU A 89 3.70 -6.82 -15.19
C LEU A 89 3.08 -5.84 -14.18
N GLY A 90 1.95 -5.23 -14.52
CA GLY A 90 1.23 -4.28 -13.68
C GLY A 90 0.36 -4.95 -12.60
N THR A 91 -0.48 -4.14 -11.97
CA THR A 91 -1.36 -4.58 -10.87
C THR A 91 -2.67 -3.79 -10.81
N GLU A 92 -3.74 -4.45 -10.41
CA GLU A 92 -5.01 -3.82 -10.04
C GLU A 92 -5.19 -3.92 -8.53
N TRP A 93 -5.24 -2.78 -7.84
CA TRP A 93 -5.30 -2.68 -6.39
C TRP A 93 -6.56 -1.93 -5.93
N TRP A 94 -7.28 -2.58 -5.02
CA TRP A 94 -8.36 -2.00 -4.23
C TRP A 94 -7.93 -1.90 -2.78
N THR A 95 -8.18 -0.75 -2.17
CA THR A 95 -8.03 -0.58 -0.72
C THR A 95 -9.20 0.21 -0.15
N VAL A 96 -9.72 -0.25 0.99
CA VAL A 96 -10.78 0.42 1.74
C VAL A 96 -10.41 0.38 3.21
N GLY A 97 -10.57 1.50 3.90
CA GLY A 97 -10.28 1.58 5.31
C GLY A 97 -11.11 2.61 6.04
N VAL A 98 -11.42 2.33 7.29
CA VAL A 98 -12.13 3.23 8.19
C VAL A 98 -11.45 3.27 9.55
N ARG A 99 -11.38 4.47 10.13
CA ARG A 99 -10.76 4.72 11.42
C ARG A 99 -11.63 5.63 12.28
N PRO A 100 -12.66 5.10 12.97
CA PRO A 100 -13.39 5.86 13.96
C PRO A 100 -12.58 6.06 15.24
N MET A 101 -12.74 7.24 15.84
CA MET A 101 -12.18 7.64 17.13
C MET A 101 -13.32 8.05 18.05
N TYR A 102 -13.46 7.34 19.17
CA TYR A 102 -14.39 7.67 20.23
C TYR A 102 -13.70 8.48 21.34
N LYS A 103 -14.26 9.65 21.66
CA LYS A 103 -13.68 10.62 22.60
C LYS A 103 -14.23 10.43 24.01
N TRP A 104 -13.51 9.70 24.86
CA TRP A 104 -13.88 9.58 26.28
C TRP A 104 -13.83 10.94 26.97
N THR A 105 -12.68 11.60 26.85
CA THR A 105 -12.38 12.93 27.39
C THR A 105 -11.72 13.79 26.30
N PRO A 106 -11.51 15.09 26.53
CA PRO A 106 -10.79 15.95 25.58
C PRO A 106 -9.37 15.48 25.22
N ILE A 107 -8.75 14.60 26.03
CA ILE A 107 -7.37 14.14 25.84
C ILE A 107 -7.24 12.61 25.81
N MET A 108 -8.33 11.86 25.89
CA MET A 108 -8.33 10.39 25.93
C MET A 108 -9.38 9.82 24.99
N SER A 109 -8.98 8.86 24.16
CA SER A 109 -9.84 8.25 23.14
C SER A 109 -9.57 6.76 22.93
N THR A 110 -10.56 6.06 22.36
CA THR A 110 -10.37 4.74 21.76
C THR A 110 -10.45 4.89 20.25
N LEU A 111 -9.47 4.34 19.54
CA LEU A 111 -9.45 4.27 18.08
C LEU A 111 -9.64 2.81 17.65
N LEU A 112 -10.46 2.62 16.64
CA LEU A 112 -10.55 1.39 15.88
C LEU A 112 -10.09 1.70 14.46
N GLU A 113 -9.29 0.83 13.86
CA GLU A 113 -8.92 0.90 12.44
C GLU A 113 -9.24 -0.45 11.80
N VAL A 114 -10.02 -0.44 10.73
CA VAL A 114 -10.29 -1.62 9.90
C VAL A 114 -9.87 -1.27 8.48
N GLY A 115 -8.96 -2.07 7.92
CA GLY A 115 -8.46 -1.90 6.57
C GLY A 115 -8.55 -3.21 5.79
N TYR A 116 -8.82 -3.12 4.50
CA TYR A 116 -8.84 -4.22 3.56
C TYR A 116 -8.09 -3.84 2.29
N ASP A 117 -7.21 -4.73 1.83
CA ASP A 117 -6.47 -4.63 0.59
C ASP A 117 -6.76 -5.85 -0.30
N ASN A 118 -6.91 -5.62 -1.60
CA ASN A 118 -7.00 -6.66 -2.63
C ASN A 118 -6.17 -6.26 -3.84
N VAL A 119 -5.17 -7.07 -4.20
CA VAL A 119 -4.25 -6.80 -5.31
C VAL A 119 -4.27 -7.96 -6.30
N LYS A 120 -4.67 -7.69 -7.54
CA LYS A 120 -4.59 -8.63 -8.66
C LYS A 120 -3.29 -8.42 -9.43
N SER A 121 -2.54 -9.49 -9.67
CA SER A 121 -1.43 -9.48 -10.63
C SER A 121 -1.99 -9.33 -12.04
N GLN A 122 -1.49 -8.37 -12.82
CA GLN A 122 -1.81 -8.33 -14.26
C GLN A 122 -1.25 -9.55 -14.98
N GLN A 123 -0.09 -10.05 -14.52
CA GLN A 123 0.64 -11.13 -15.19
C GLN A 123 -0.03 -12.49 -15.00
N THR A 124 -0.40 -12.84 -13.78
CA THR A 124 -0.96 -14.17 -13.47
C THR A 124 -2.48 -14.18 -13.35
N GLY A 125 -3.10 -13.01 -13.14
CA GLY A 125 -4.54 -12.89 -12.86
C GLY A 125 -4.96 -13.27 -11.44
N ASP A 126 -4.04 -13.82 -10.63
CA ASP A 126 -4.30 -14.18 -9.23
C ASP A 126 -4.51 -12.93 -8.35
N ARG A 127 -5.24 -13.10 -7.25
CA ARG A 127 -5.51 -12.05 -6.27
C ARG A 127 -4.89 -12.37 -4.92
N ASN A 128 -4.21 -11.38 -4.35
CA ASN A 128 -3.80 -11.35 -2.95
C ASN A 128 -4.76 -10.47 -2.18
N ASN A 129 -5.09 -10.84 -0.95
CA ASN A 129 -5.89 -9.99 -0.09
C ASN A 129 -5.46 -10.06 1.37
N GLN A 130 -5.76 -8.99 2.10
CA GLN A 130 -5.52 -8.90 3.54
C GLN A 130 -6.57 -7.99 4.17
N TYR A 131 -7.07 -8.37 5.34
CA TYR A 131 -7.72 -7.43 6.24
C TYR A 131 -6.94 -7.28 7.55
N LYS A 132 -6.97 -6.07 8.11
CA LYS A 132 -6.34 -5.71 9.38
C LYS A 132 -7.36 -5.01 10.27
N ILE A 133 -7.35 -5.37 11.55
CA ILE A 133 -8.15 -4.74 12.59
C ILE A 133 -7.20 -4.31 13.70
N THR A 134 -7.23 -3.03 14.07
CA THR A 134 -6.45 -2.48 15.18
C THR A 134 -7.37 -1.79 16.16
N LEU A 135 -7.25 -2.13 17.44
CA LEU A 135 -7.86 -1.42 18.55
C LEU A 135 -6.77 -0.73 19.36
N ALA A 136 -6.92 0.57 19.61
CA ALA A 136 -5.94 1.35 20.34
C ALA A 136 -6.61 2.26 21.39
N GLN A 137 -6.01 2.32 22.57
CA GLN A 137 -6.28 3.37 23.55
C GLN A 137 -5.24 4.48 23.38
N GLN A 138 -5.69 5.72 23.29
CA GLN A 138 -4.84 6.87 22.97
C GLN A 138 -5.03 8.01 23.96
N TRP A 139 -3.92 8.68 24.28
CA TRP A 139 -3.90 10.00 24.90
C TRP A 139 -3.25 11.00 23.94
N GLN A 140 -3.94 12.10 23.66
CA GLN A 140 -3.47 13.08 22.67
C GLN A 140 -3.67 14.53 23.13
N ALA A 141 -2.85 15.44 22.60
CA ALA A 141 -2.91 16.87 22.89
C ALA A 141 -4.02 17.57 22.09
N GLY A 142 -5.28 17.32 22.45
CA GLY A 142 -6.47 17.93 21.85
C GLY A 142 -7.58 16.92 21.56
N ASP A 143 -8.73 17.41 21.10
CA ASP A 143 -9.95 16.61 20.94
C ASP A 143 -10.25 16.23 19.48
N SER A 144 -9.25 16.29 18.60
CA SER A 144 -9.37 15.94 17.18
C SER A 144 -8.62 14.65 16.85
N ILE A 145 -9.12 13.89 15.88
CA ILE A 145 -8.36 12.77 15.28
C ILE A 145 -7.03 13.20 14.64
N TRP A 146 -6.89 14.50 14.36
CA TRP A 146 -5.64 15.14 13.89
C TRP A 146 -4.76 15.70 15.01
N SER A 147 -5.21 15.68 16.26
CA SER A 147 -4.42 16.20 17.39
C SER A 147 -3.17 15.36 17.62
N ARG A 148 -2.03 16.04 17.74
CA ARG A 148 -0.72 15.47 18.10
C ARG A 148 -0.01 16.40 19.08
N PRO A 149 0.90 15.91 19.94
CA PRO A 149 1.35 14.52 20.12
C PRO A 149 0.25 13.51 20.51
N ALA A 150 0.46 12.22 20.23
CA ALA A 150 -0.43 11.13 20.63
C ALA A 150 0.36 9.87 21.07
N ILE A 151 0.09 9.40 22.29
CA ILE A 151 0.62 8.14 22.85
C ILE A 151 -0.46 7.07 22.76
N ARG A 152 -0.11 5.89 22.27
CA ARG A 152 -1.03 4.77 22.02
C ARG A 152 -0.54 3.51 22.71
N ILE A 153 -1.47 2.75 23.27
CA ILE A 153 -1.34 1.31 23.50
C ILE A 153 -2.32 0.61 22.56
N PHE A 154 -1.86 -0.42 21.84
CA PHE A 154 -2.64 -1.01 20.76
C PHE A 154 -2.52 -2.52 20.73
N ALA A 155 -3.52 -3.14 20.11
CA ALA A 155 -3.50 -4.52 19.63
C ALA A 155 -4.00 -4.55 18.18
N THR A 156 -3.34 -5.32 17.34
CA THR A 156 -3.63 -5.47 15.91
C THR A 156 -3.74 -6.94 15.57
N TYR A 157 -4.75 -7.31 14.79
CA TYR A 157 -4.88 -8.61 14.14
C TYR A 157 -4.89 -8.41 12.63
N ALA A 158 -4.20 -9.27 11.89
CA ALA A 158 -4.23 -9.31 10.45
C ALA A 158 -4.42 -10.75 9.97
N LYS A 159 -5.22 -10.90 8.92
CA LYS A 159 -5.42 -12.16 8.20
C LYS A 159 -5.21 -11.88 6.73
N TRP A 160 -4.45 -12.74 6.06
CA TRP A 160 -4.18 -12.62 4.64
C TRP A 160 -4.35 -13.95 3.93
N ASP A 161 -4.59 -13.86 2.63
CA ASP A 161 -4.56 -14.98 1.70
C ASP A 161 -3.92 -14.52 0.38
N GLU A 162 -2.69 -14.98 0.16
CA GLU A 162 -1.86 -14.60 -0.98
C GLU A 162 -1.66 -15.76 -1.96
N LYS A 163 -2.29 -15.63 -3.13
CA LYS A 163 -2.23 -16.61 -4.22
C LYS A 163 -1.10 -16.37 -5.20
N TRP A 164 -0.42 -15.24 -5.12
CA TRP A 164 0.77 -14.95 -5.92
C TRP A 164 1.83 -14.19 -5.12
N GLY A 165 3.05 -14.18 -5.64
CA GLY A 165 4.11 -13.30 -5.17
C GLY A 165 5.08 -12.99 -6.31
N TYR A 166 5.89 -11.96 -6.14
CA TYR A 166 7.01 -11.71 -7.02
C TYR A 166 8.05 -12.81 -6.86
N ILE A 167 8.59 -13.28 -7.98
CA ILE A 167 9.59 -14.35 -8.03
C ILE A 167 10.83 -13.90 -7.28
N LYS A 168 11.31 -14.76 -6.38
CA LYS A 168 12.48 -14.52 -5.56
C LYS A 168 13.70 -15.14 -6.25
N ASP A 169 14.58 -14.30 -6.77
CA ASP A 169 15.85 -14.68 -7.40
C ASP A 169 16.98 -14.60 -6.36
N GLY A 170 17.15 -15.68 -5.59
CA GLY A 170 18.02 -15.69 -4.42
C GLY A 170 17.45 -14.79 -3.31
N ASP A 171 18.09 -13.66 -3.05
CA ASP A 171 17.63 -12.63 -2.12
C ASP A 171 16.97 -11.43 -2.83
N ASN A 172 17.07 -11.37 -4.16
CA ASN A 172 16.46 -10.29 -4.95
C ASN A 172 15.00 -10.61 -5.30
N ILE A 173 14.18 -9.57 -5.38
CA ILE A 173 12.79 -9.69 -5.84
C ILE A 173 12.71 -9.26 -7.31
N SER A 174 12.23 -10.16 -8.14
CA SER A 174 12.01 -9.94 -9.57
C SER A 174 10.76 -9.09 -9.84
N ARG A 175 10.66 -8.54 -11.06
CA ARG A 175 9.43 -7.89 -11.55
C ARG A 175 8.35 -8.88 -11.94
N TYR A 176 8.73 -10.12 -12.20
CA TYR A 176 7.82 -11.18 -12.58
C TYR A 176 7.14 -11.79 -11.37
N ALA A 177 5.86 -12.07 -11.48
CA ALA A 177 5.06 -12.78 -10.50
C ALA A 177 4.89 -14.26 -10.88
N ALA A 178 4.64 -15.09 -9.87
CA ALA A 178 4.19 -16.45 -10.04
C ALA A 178 3.14 -16.80 -8.98
N ALA A 179 2.26 -17.75 -9.32
CA ALA A 179 1.28 -18.28 -8.38
C ALA A 179 1.99 -19.03 -7.23
N THR A 180 1.46 -18.94 -6.01
CA THR A 180 2.03 -19.58 -4.81
C THR A 180 2.09 -21.12 -4.96
N ASN A 181 1.19 -21.71 -5.74
CA ASN A 181 1.11 -23.16 -5.98
C ASN A 181 1.97 -23.67 -7.16
N SER A 182 2.73 -22.79 -7.83
CA SER A 182 3.47 -23.12 -9.06
C SER A 182 4.79 -23.86 -8.83
N GLY A 183 5.26 -23.98 -7.57
CA GLY A 183 6.57 -24.52 -7.23
C GLY A 183 7.74 -23.53 -7.41
N ILE A 184 7.48 -22.33 -7.96
CA ILE A 184 8.46 -21.24 -8.05
C ILE A 184 8.57 -20.55 -6.68
N SER A 185 9.81 -20.24 -6.25
CA SER A 185 10.02 -19.45 -5.04
C SER A 185 9.56 -18.01 -5.26
N THR A 186 8.65 -17.54 -4.41
CA THR A 186 8.13 -16.17 -4.44
C THR A 186 8.23 -15.53 -3.06
N ASN A 187 7.96 -14.22 -2.99
CA ASN A 187 7.81 -13.51 -1.72
C ASN A 187 6.38 -13.54 -1.16
N SER A 188 5.51 -14.44 -1.66
CA SER A 188 4.17 -14.64 -1.11
C SER A 188 4.24 -15.07 0.36
N ARG A 189 3.36 -14.49 1.18
CA ARG A 189 3.20 -14.82 2.61
C ARG A 189 2.20 -15.96 2.83
N GLY A 190 1.65 -16.53 1.77
CA GLY A 190 0.71 -17.65 1.79
C GLY A 190 -0.64 -17.28 2.40
N ASP A 191 -1.25 -18.25 3.09
CA ASP A 191 -2.52 -18.11 3.80
C ASP A 191 -2.26 -18.26 5.30
N SER A 192 -2.34 -17.15 6.05
CA SER A 192 -2.04 -17.13 7.48
C SER A 192 -2.71 -15.93 8.15
N ASP A 193 -2.69 -15.92 9.48
CA ASP A 193 -2.95 -14.76 10.33
C ASP A 193 -1.81 -14.48 11.30
N GLU A 194 -1.86 -13.31 11.94
CA GLU A 194 -1.01 -12.95 13.07
C GLU A 194 -1.64 -11.80 13.90
N TRP A 195 -1.26 -11.68 15.16
CA TRP A 195 -1.57 -10.55 16.02
C TRP A 195 -0.33 -9.92 16.66
N THR A 196 -0.41 -8.62 16.93
CA THR A 196 0.66 -7.84 17.58
C THR A 196 0.06 -6.88 18.58
N PHE A 197 0.86 -6.44 19.56
CA PHE A 197 0.46 -5.43 20.53
C PHE A 197 1.68 -4.64 21.00
N GLY A 198 1.47 -3.44 21.52
CA GLY A 198 2.57 -2.62 22.00
C GLY A 198 2.16 -1.19 22.32
N ALA A 199 3.17 -0.34 22.48
CA ALA A 199 3.00 1.09 22.67
C ALA A 199 3.71 1.86 21.56
N GLN A 200 3.16 3.01 21.17
CA GLN A 200 3.71 3.89 20.14
C GLN A 200 3.45 5.36 20.50
N MET A 201 4.31 6.26 20.02
CA MET A 201 4.14 7.71 20.07
C MET A 201 4.24 8.30 18.65
N GLU A 202 3.41 9.30 18.33
CA GLU A 202 3.43 10.04 17.05
C GLU A 202 3.26 11.56 17.28
N ILE A 203 4.05 12.39 16.60
CA ILE A 203 3.99 13.86 16.70
C ILE A 203 4.37 14.57 15.38
N TRP A 204 3.78 15.74 15.17
CA TRP A 204 4.24 16.82 14.27
C TRP A 204 4.05 18.15 15.01
N TRP A 205 4.95 19.13 14.82
CA TRP A 205 4.95 20.41 15.53
C TRP A 205 5.23 21.59 14.61
#